data_AF-A0A0N0SJF2-F1
#
_entry.id   AF-A0A0N0SJF2-F1
#
_cell.length_a   1.000
_cell.length_b   1.000
_cell.length_c   1.000
_cell.angle_alpha   90.00
_cell.angle_beta   90.00
_cell.angle_gamma   90.00
#
_symmetry.space_group_name_H-M   'P 1'
#
loop_
_entity.id
_entity.type
_entity.pdbx_description
1 polymer ?
#
loop_
_entity_poly.entity_id
_entity_poly.type
_entity_poly.pdbx_seq_one_letter_code
_entity_poly.pdbx_strand_id
1 'polypeptide(L)'
;MHISKNLIGLAAVGILVAGCSSSTDDSARPAGSTGSADSASGDKAKAPEPKADLAVPVTGPQPDVLASSSDPKLKVTPEPDNSAPFDERVEHKLQEDLLGRLKIPGKTSADCPDGVTRKAGAVSVCNVTYEGATVPYEIKISDKYKEGSFVTFYTSTPKKGLLVAKNAYDRMWTANKGRSDISKLSCEELPAAKAVEEETETGQYCQYWSAYAGDDGKGGYVKLGIKVNRHNVDFFEVR
;
A
#
# COMPACT_ATOMS: atom_id res chain seq x y z
N MET A 1 -48.74 32.54 23.81
CA MET A 1 -48.33 33.89 24.25
C MET A 1 -48.10 33.83 25.77
N HIS A 2 -46.85 33.62 26.17
CA HIS A 2 -46.28 34.10 27.43
C HIS A 2 -44.76 34.00 27.27
N ILE A 3 -44.13 35.16 27.42
CA ILE A 3 -42.71 35.43 27.25
C ILE A 3 -42.08 35.33 28.63
N SER A 4 -40.97 34.61 28.76
CA SER A 4 -40.05 34.77 29.89
C SER A 4 -38.61 34.72 29.39
N LYS A 5 -37.97 35.89 29.49
CA LYS A 5 -36.55 36.20 29.27
C LYS A 5 -35.75 35.80 30.51
N ASN A 6 -34.50 35.35 30.33
CA ASN A 6 -33.36 35.46 31.27
C ASN A 6 -32.07 35.25 30.43
N LEU A 7 -31.38 36.30 29.98
CA LEU A 7 -30.25 37.04 30.58
C LEU A 7 -28.90 36.27 30.69
N ILE A 8 -28.03 36.56 29.70
CA ILE A 8 -26.62 36.98 29.74
C ILE A 8 -25.64 36.30 30.71
N GLY A 9 -24.53 35.79 30.15
CA GLY A 9 -23.26 35.58 30.85
C GLY A 9 -22.06 35.50 29.89
N LEU A 10 -21.47 36.66 29.57
CA LEU A 10 -20.18 36.81 28.89
C LEU A 10 -19.04 36.67 29.91
N ALA A 11 -18.00 35.91 29.58
CA ALA A 11 -16.70 36.03 30.25
C ALA A 11 -15.58 35.77 29.25
N ALA A 12 -15.07 36.86 28.68
CA ALA A 12 -13.74 36.93 28.10
C ALA A 12 -12.77 37.38 29.21
N VAL A 13 -11.67 36.65 29.40
CA VAL A 13 -10.56 37.13 30.22
C VAL A 13 -9.30 37.02 29.38
N GLY A 14 -8.91 38.16 28.82
CA GLY A 14 -7.54 38.44 28.43
C GLY A 14 -6.96 39.42 29.45
N ILE A 15 -5.76 39.15 29.95
CA ILE A 15 -4.91 40.18 30.55
C ILE A 15 -3.52 40.01 29.93
N LEU A 16 -3.16 41.03 29.16
CA LEU A 16 -1.81 41.35 28.72
C LEU A 16 -1.13 42.25 29.78
N VAL A 17 0.19 42.34 29.62
CA VAL A 17 1.07 43.52 29.85
C VAL A 17 2.04 43.43 31.05
N ALA A 18 3.29 43.15 30.66
CA ALA A 18 4.55 43.88 30.87
C ALA A 18 5.01 44.38 32.26
N GLY A 19 6.33 44.39 32.44
CA GLY A 19 6.98 45.35 33.33
C GLY A 19 8.37 44.95 33.82
N CYS A 20 9.39 45.65 33.31
CA CYS A 20 10.79 45.59 33.71
C CYS A 20 11.06 46.07 35.16
N SER A 21 12.25 45.69 35.66
CA SER A 21 13.22 46.55 36.38
C SER A 21 12.86 47.10 37.77
N SER A 22 13.59 46.67 38.81
CA SER A 22 14.65 47.48 39.45
C SER A 22 15.37 46.74 40.59
N SER A 23 16.66 47.07 40.73
CA SER A 23 17.74 46.40 41.44
C SER A 23 17.76 46.62 42.97
N THR A 24 18.44 45.73 43.71
CA THR A 24 19.25 46.10 44.89
C THR A 24 20.45 45.14 44.99
N ASP A 25 21.64 45.72 44.92
CA ASP A 25 22.97 45.09 45.05
C ASP A 25 23.33 44.80 46.51
N ASP A 26 24.08 43.72 46.77
CA ASP A 26 25.48 43.79 47.22
C ASP A 26 26.08 42.41 47.56
N SER A 27 27.24 42.11 46.94
CA SER A 27 28.39 41.31 47.44
C SER A 27 28.98 40.30 46.44
N ALA A 28 29.83 40.83 45.55
CA ALA A 28 31.13 40.35 45.07
C ALA A 28 31.46 38.83 44.97
N ARG A 29 31.63 38.32 43.72
CA ARG A 29 32.92 37.83 43.13
C ARG A 29 32.72 37.30 41.69
N PRO A 30 33.67 37.49 40.75
CA PRO A 30 33.40 37.27 39.32
C PRO A 30 33.94 35.96 38.72
N ALA A 31 33.27 35.60 37.62
CA ALA A 31 33.75 34.95 36.39
C ALA A 31 34.16 33.46 36.38
N GLY A 32 33.35 32.67 35.67
CA GLY A 32 33.68 31.32 35.18
C GLY A 32 32.53 30.76 34.35
N SER A 33 32.67 30.82 33.02
CA SER A 33 31.64 30.63 31.98
C SER A 33 31.05 29.22 31.87
N THR A 34 29.72 29.16 31.84
CA THR A 34 28.82 28.35 30.99
C THR A 34 29.41 27.18 30.18
N GLY A 35 29.13 25.95 30.61
CA GLY A 35 29.08 24.77 29.76
C GLY A 35 27.63 24.51 29.33
N SER A 36 27.28 24.95 28.13
CA SER A 36 25.99 24.66 27.50
C SER A 36 25.96 23.21 27.03
N ALA A 37 24.89 22.50 27.40
CA ALA A 37 24.57 21.19 26.87
C ALA A 37 24.20 21.30 25.39
N ASP A 38 25.10 20.86 24.52
CA ASP A 38 24.83 20.66 23.11
C ASP A 38 23.81 19.52 22.95
N SER A 39 22.57 19.91 22.65
CA SER A 39 21.57 19.00 22.10
C SER A 39 22.00 18.66 20.67
N ALA A 40 22.55 17.46 20.50
CA ALA A 40 22.84 16.89 19.19
C ALA A 40 21.52 16.61 18.44
N SER A 41 21.09 17.59 17.66
CA SER A 41 20.12 17.39 16.58
C SER A 41 20.72 16.43 15.56
N GLY A 42 20.28 15.18 15.58
CA GLY A 42 20.58 14.23 14.52
C GLY A 42 19.93 14.71 13.23
N ASP A 43 20.74 15.23 12.32
CA ASP A 43 20.38 15.40 10.92
C ASP A 43 19.98 14.02 10.36
N LYS A 44 18.67 13.76 10.32
CA LYS A 44 18.14 12.76 9.39
C LYS A 44 18.44 13.30 8.00
N ALA A 45 19.42 12.70 7.33
CA ALA A 45 19.71 12.98 5.93
C ALA A 45 18.40 12.92 5.13
N LYS A 46 17.93 14.08 4.64
CA LYS A 46 16.79 14.20 3.72
C LYS A 46 17.10 13.33 2.51
N ALA A 47 16.18 12.45 2.13
CA ALA A 47 16.35 11.65 0.93
C ALA A 47 16.62 12.59 -0.26
N PRO A 48 17.57 12.27 -1.16
CA PRO A 48 17.90 13.15 -2.27
C PRO A 48 16.65 13.45 -3.09
N GLU A 49 16.41 14.74 -3.32
CA GLU A 49 15.29 15.22 -4.13
C GLU A 49 15.37 14.59 -5.53
N PRO A 50 14.27 14.00 -6.05
CA PRO A 50 14.28 13.49 -7.41
C PRO A 50 14.43 14.68 -8.37
N LYS A 51 15.52 14.70 -9.15
CA LYS A 51 15.83 15.81 -10.07
C LYS A 51 15.58 15.46 -11.54
N ALA A 52 15.34 14.19 -11.84
CA ALA A 52 15.13 13.67 -13.19
C ALA A 52 13.98 12.66 -13.20
N ASP A 53 13.36 12.48 -14.37
CA ASP A 53 12.38 11.42 -14.62
C ASP A 53 12.99 10.04 -14.32
N LEU A 54 12.19 9.14 -13.74
CA LEU A 54 12.59 7.74 -13.55
C LEU A 54 12.52 6.97 -14.89
N ALA A 55 13.13 5.79 -14.92
CA ALA A 55 13.38 5.00 -16.12
C ALA A 55 12.13 4.72 -16.97
N VAL A 56 10.97 4.53 -16.34
CA VAL A 56 9.72 4.17 -17.03
C VAL A 56 8.74 5.33 -16.97
N PRO A 57 8.52 6.07 -18.07
CA PRO A 57 7.46 7.07 -18.12
C PRO A 57 6.09 6.39 -18.14
N VAL A 58 5.17 6.89 -17.32
CA VAL A 58 3.78 6.39 -17.23
C VAL A 58 2.87 7.36 -17.97
N THR A 59 2.65 7.10 -19.26
CA THR A 59 1.97 8.05 -20.17
C THR A 59 0.50 7.73 -20.44
N GLY A 60 -0.02 6.63 -19.90
CA GLY A 60 -1.36 6.16 -20.23
C GLY A 60 -1.77 4.89 -19.49
N PRO A 61 -3.01 4.42 -19.73
CA PRO A 61 -3.50 3.17 -19.16
C PRO A 61 -2.71 1.98 -19.71
N GLN A 62 -2.61 0.92 -18.92
CA GLN A 62 -1.93 -0.29 -19.38
C GLN A 62 -2.92 -1.19 -20.13
N PRO A 63 -2.66 -1.53 -21.40
CA PRO A 63 -3.65 -2.20 -22.27
C PRO A 63 -4.02 -3.61 -21.82
N ASP A 64 -3.14 -4.26 -21.05
CA ASP A 64 -3.35 -5.61 -20.54
C ASP A 64 -4.05 -5.64 -19.18
N VAL A 65 -4.26 -4.49 -18.54
CA VAL A 65 -5.03 -4.38 -17.30
C VAL A 65 -6.51 -4.32 -17.65
N LEU A 66 -7.24 -5.36 -17.28
CA LEU A 66 -8.64 -5.51 -17.61
C LEU A 66 -9.51 -4.77 -16.59
N ALA A 67 -10.66 -4.26 -17.05
CA ALA A 67 -11.59 -3.56 -16.17
C ALA A 67 -12.28 -4.51 -15.17
N SER A 68 -12.57 -5.73 -15.61
CA SER A 68 -13.37 -6.73 -14.88
C SER A 68 -12.51 -7.91 -14.43
N SER A 69 -12.72 -8.35 -13.18
CA SER A 69 -12.13 -9.59 -12.64
C SER A 69 -12.76 -10.86 -13.23
N SER A 70 -13.86 -10.72 -13.97
CA SER A 70 -14.58 -11.84 -14.60
C SER A 70 -14.37 -11.89 -16.11
N ASP A 71 -13.40 -11.14 -16.63
CA ASP A 71 -13.09 -11.15 -18.06
C ASP A 71 -12.66 -12.57 -18.51
N PRO A 72 -13.18 -13.08 -19.63
CA PRO A 72 -12.83 -14.42 -20.13
C PRO A 72 -11.33 -14.66 -20.33
N LYS A 73 -10.53 -13.59 -20.55
CA LYS A 73 -9.07 -13.69 -20.68
C LYS A 73 -8.36 -14.07 -19.37
N LEU A 74 -9.05 -14.00 -18.23
CA LEU A 74 -8.53 -14.39 -16.92
C LEU A 74 -8.86 -15.85 -16.56
N LYS A 75 -9.60 -16.56 -17.40
CA LYS A 75 -9.95 -17.97 -17.17
C LYS A 75 -8.74 -18.87 -17.41
N VAL A 76 -8.58 -19.83 -16.51
CA VAL A 76 -7.54 -20.86 -16.63
C VAL A 76 -8.12 -22.05 -17.39
N THR A 77 -7.47 -22.43 -18.49
CA THR A 77 -7.91 -23.55 -19.33
C THR A 77 -6.81 -24.62 -19.45
N PRO A 78 -7.17 -25.91 -19.48
CA PRO A 78 -8.52 -26.46 -19.33
C PRO A 78 -9.05 -26.35 -17.89
N GLU A 79 -10.39 -26.37 -17.74
CA GLU A 79 -11.02 -26.55 -16.43
C GLU A 79 -10.94 -28.03 -16.03
N PRO A 80 -10.62 -28.36 -14.76
CA PRO A 80 -10.63 -29.73 -14.29
C PRO A 80 -12.03 -30.32 -14.36
N ASP A 81 -12.12 -31.63 -14.59
CA ASP A 81 -13.41 -32.33 -14.57
C ASP A 81 -14.06 -32.26 -13.17
N ASN A 82 -15.38 -32.39 -13.09
CA ASN A 82 -16.08 -32.40 -11.80
C ASN A 82 -15.65 -33.58 -10.90
N SER A 83 -15.14 -34.66 -11.48
CA SER A 83 -14.58 -35.82 -10.80
C SER A 83 -13.09 -35.72 -10.51
N ALA A 84 -12.42 -34.64 -10.92
CA ALA A 84 -11.02 -34.40 -10.63
C ALA A 84 -10.76 -34.38 -9.10
N PRO A 85 -9.54 -34.78 -8.67
CA PRO A 85 -9.09 -34.65 -7.29
C PRO A 85 -9.40 -33.26 -6.69
N PHE A 86 -9.72 -33.24 -5.39
CA PHE A 86 -10.16 -32.01 -4.73
C PHE A 86 -9.09 -30.92 -4.71
N ASP A 87 -7.84 -31.32 -4.51
CA ASP A 87 -6.63 -30.50 -4.63
C ASP A 87 -6.48 -29.90 -6.03
N GLU A 88 -6.61 -30.69 -7.10
CA GLU A 88 -6.54 -30.17 -8.49
C GLU A 88 -7.59 -29.07 -8.73
N ARG A 89 -8.80 -29.27 -8.21
CA ARG A 89 -9.88 -28.26 -8.29
C ARG A 89 -9.58 -27.01 -7.44
N VAL A 90 -8.94 -27.16 -6.29
CA VAL A 90 -8.50 -26.04 -5.45
C VAL A 90 -7.39 -25.26 -6.16
N GLU A 91 -6.38 -25.95 -6.70
CA GLU A 91 -5.27 -25.35 -7.45
C GLU A 91 -5.74 -24.56 -8.66
N HIS A 92 -6.63 -25.13 -9.48
CA HIS A 92 -7.26 -24.41 -10.58
C HIS A 92 -7.97 -23.15 -10.08
N LYS A 93 -8.75 -23.26 -9.00
CA LYS A 93 -9.50 -22.13 -8.47
C LYS A 93 -8.59 -21.03 -7.89
N LEU A 94 -7.46 -21.39 -7.30
CA LEU A 94 -6.46 -20.45 -6.81
C LEU A 94 -5.81 -19.65 -7.93
N GLN A 95 -5.52 -20.30 -9.06
CA GLN A 95 -4.99 -19.61 -10.24
C GLN A 95 -6.00 -18.59 -10.78
N GLU A 96 -7.27 -18.97 -10.92
CA GLU A 96 -8.33 -18.03 -11.33
C GLU A 96 -8.52 -16.87 -10.34
N ASP A 97 -8.50 -17.14 -9.04
CA ASP A 97 -8.62 -16.12 -8.00
C ASP A 97 -7.45 -15.12 -8.08
N LEU A 98 -6.22 -15.60 -8.27
CA LEU A 98 -5.06 -14.74 -8.44
C LEU A 98 -5.19 -13.87 -9.70
N LEU A 99 -5.49 -14.46 -10.86
CA LEU A 99 -5.67 -13.71 -12.11
C LEU A 99 -6.83 -12.70 -12.01
N GLY A 100 -7.94 -13.09 -11.39
CA GLY A 100 -9.10 -12.24 -11.14
C GLY A 100 -8.77 -11.02 -10.28
N ARG A 101 -7.93 -11.19 -9.25
CA ARG A 101 -7.46 -10.09 -8.38
C ARG A 101 -6.53 -9.14 -9.10
N LEU A 102 -5.57 -9.69 -9.86
CA LEU A 102 -4.59 -8.89 -10.62
C LEU A 102 -5.25 -8.17 -11.80
N LYS A 103 -6.33 -8.74 -12.33
CA LYS A 103 -7.01 -8.34 -13.58
C LYS A 103 -6.06 -8.27 -14.78
N ILE A 104 -5.01 -9.08 -14.78
CA ILE A 104 -4.01 -9.12 -15.83
C ILE A 104 -3.83 -10.58 -16.22
N PRO A 105 -4.04 -10.96 -17.48
CA PRO A 105 -3.69 -12.28 -17.97
C PRO A 105 -2.18 -12.51 -17.84
N GLY A 106 -1.79 -13.71 -17.43
CA GLY A 106 -0.39 -14.07 -17.30
C GLY A 106 -0.21 -15.56 -17.06
N LYS A 107 1.03 -16.02 -17.14
CA LYS A 107 1.39 -17.40 -16.83
C LYS A 107 1.22 -17.64 -15.34
N THR A 108 0.36 -18.59 -15.01
CA THR A 108 0.06 -18.98 -13.63
C THR A 108 0.14 -20.50 -13.46
N SER A 109 0.41 -20.94 -12.25
CA SER A 109 0.32 -22.35 -11.83
C SER A 109 -0.02 -22.40 -10.34
N ALA A 110 -0.55 -23.50 -9.84
CA ALA A 110 -0.70 -23.74 -8.42
C ALA A 110 -0.28 -25.16 -8.08
N ASP A 111 0.21 -25.34 -6.86
CA ASP A 111 0.65 -26.63 -6.31
C ASP A 111 0.35 -26.67 -4.80
N CYS A 112 -0.31 -27.72 -4.35
CA CYS A 112 -0.55 -28.04 -2.96
C CYS A 112 0.34 -29.24 -2.57
N PRO A 113 1.60 -29.04 -2.13
CA PRO A 113 2.60 -30.12 -2.05
C PRO A 113 2.22 -31.25 -1.08
N ASP A 114 1.52 -30.92 0.01
CA ASP A 114 1.03 -31.87 0.99
C ASP A 114 -0.46 -32.24 0.75
N GLY A 115 -1.02 -31.83 -0.39
CA GLY A 115 -2.44 -31.85 -0.68
C GLY A 115 -3.27 -30.93 0.22
N VAL A 116 -4.59 -31.00 0.07
CA VAL A 116 -5.54 -30.26 0.90
C VAL A 116 -6.24 -31.20 1.87
N THR A 117 -6.00 -31.01 3.17
CA THR A 117 -6.57 -31.86 4.22
C THR A 117 -8.07 -31.60 4.36
N ARG A 118 -8.90 -32.58 4.02
CA ARG A 118 -10.37 -32.48 4.08
C ARG A 118 -10.92 -32.82 5.47
N LYS A 119 -10.64 -31.97 6.45
CA LYS A 119 -11.17 -32.07 7.82
C LYS A 119 -11.69 -30.70 8.28
N ALA A 120 -12.71 -30.69 9.13
CA ALA A 120 -13.26 -29.46 9.69
C ALA A 120 -12.17 -28.61 10.35
N GLY A 121 -12.08 -27.34 9.93
CA GLY A 121 -11.10 -26.38 10.43
C GLY A 121 -9.65 -26.65 10.02
N ALA A 122 -9.39 -27.68 9.21
CA ALA A 122 -8.04 -27.98 8.76
C ALA A 122 -7.49 -26.85 7.89
N VAL A 123 -6.19 -26.62 8.03
CA VAL A 123 -5.43 -25.61 7.31
C VAL A 123 -4.36 -26.32 6.49
N SER A 124 -4.32 -26.02 5.20
CA SER A 124 -3.30 -26.49 4.27
C SER A 124 -2.66 -25.29 3.57
N VAL A 125 -1.45 -25.47 3.05
CA VAL A 125 -0.74 -24.43 2.30
C VAL A 125 -0.59 -24.88 0.86
N CYS A 126 -0.96 -23.99 -0.07
CA CYS A 126 -0.72 -24.17 -1.49
C CYS A 126 0.10 -22.98 -2.00
N ASN A 127 0.95 -23.20 -3.00
CA ASN A 127 1.75 -22.16 -3.62
C ASN A 127 1.18 -21.85 -4.99
N VAL A 128 0.88 -20.58 -5.25
CA VAL A 128 0.43 -20.10 -6.57
C VAL A 128 1.56 -19.28 -7.18
N THR A 129 1.92 -19.58 -8.42
CA THR A 129 2.92 -18.80 -9.16
C THR A 129 2.25 -17.89 -10.18
N TYR A 130 2.80 -16.70 -10.38
CA TYR A 130 2.43 -15.79 -11.46
C TYR A 130 3.69 -15.16 -12.02
N GLU A 131 3.97 -15.37 -13.30
CA GLU A 131 5.18 -14.86 -13.99
C GLU A 131 6.47 -15.14 -13.20
N GLY A 132 6.56 -16.33 -12.57
CA GLY A 132 7.71 -16.77 -11.77
C GLY A 132 7.71 -16.32 -10.31
N ALA A 133 6.86 -15.38 -9.90
CA ALA A 133 6.70 -15.00 -8.49
C ALA A 133 5.76 -15.97 -7.77
N THR A 134 6.18 -16.47 -6.59
CA THR A 134 5.39 -17.44 -5.81
C THR A 134 4.70 -16.76 -4.64
N VAL A 135 3.39 -16.95 -4.52
CA VAL A 135 2.53 -16.47 -3.44
C VAL A 135 2.01 -17.68 -2.65
N PRO A 136 2.35 -17.81 -1.35
CA PRO A 136 1.77 -18.83 -0.51
C PRO A 136 0.32 -18.48 -0.16
N TYR A 137 -0.57 -19.46 -0.27
CA TYR A 137 -1.99 -19.38 0.08
C TYR A 137 -2.30 -20.36 1.20
N GLU A 138 -3.02 -19.86 2.20
CA GLU A 138 -3.63 -20.67 3.24
C GLU A 138 -5.03 -21.09 2.80
N ILE A 139 -5.27 -22.39 2.82
CA ILE A 139 -6.56 -23.01 2.53
C ILE A 139 -7.14 -23.52 3.84
N LYS A 140 -8.19 -22.85 4.32
CA LYS A 140 -8.91 -23.28 5.53
C LYS A 140 -10.23 -23.93 5.14
N ILE A 141 -10.39 -25.21 5.48
CA ILE A 141 -11.67 -25.91 5.35
C ILE A 141 -12.65 -25.40 6.42
N SER A 142 -13.92 -25.23 6.03
CA SER A 142 -14.96 -24.76 6.94
C SER A 142 -15.06 -25.62 8.20
N ASP A 143 -15.24 -24.96 9.35
CA ASP A 143 -15.47 -25.63 10.64
C ASP A 143 -16.78 -26.45 10.65
N LYS A 144 -17.68 -26.19 9.69
CA LYS A 144 -18.95 -26.92 9.49
C LYS A 144 -18.83 -28.12 8.56
N TYR A 145 -17.63 -28.43 8.08
CA TYR A 145 -17.41 -29.59 7.21
C TYR A 145 -17.80 -30.89 7.91
N LYS A 146 -18.51 -31.75 7.18
CA LYS A 146 -18.80 -33.13 7.58
C LYS A 146 -18.18 -34.08 6.58
N GLU A 147 -17.54 -35.13 7.07
CA GLU A 147 -17.01 -36.18 6.22
C GLU A 147 -18.11 -36.77 5.33
N GLY A 148 -17.81 -37.01 4.05
CA GLY A 148 -18.78 -37.44 3.05
C GLY A 148 -19.70 -36.35 2.50
N SER A 149 -19.54 -35.08 2.89
CA SER A 149 -20.31 -33.98 2.28
C SER A 149 -20.01 -33.84 0.79
N PHE A 150 -21.07 -33.68 -0.02
CA PHE A 150 -20.97 -33.45 -1.46
C PHE A 150 -20.23 -32.14 -1.80
N VAL A 151 -20.40 -31.11 -0.97
CA VAL A 151 -19.72 -29.81 -1.12
C VAL A 151 -18.74 -29.60 0.03
N THR A 152 -17.50 -29.28 -0.31
CA THR A 152 -16.46 -28.88 0.66
C THR A 152 -16.24 -27.37 0.55
N PHE A 153 -16.72 -26.63 1.54
CA PHE A 153 -16.49 -25.18 1.61
C PHE A 153 -15.13 -24.90 2.23
N TYR A 154 -14.40 -23.96 1.63
CA TYR A 154 -13.11 -23.52 2.13
C TYR A 154 -12.92 -22.01 1.89
N THR A 155 -11.94 -21.44 2.57
CA THR A 155 -11.48 -20.06 2.36
C THR A 155 -10.02 -20.10 1.92
N SER A 156 -9.67 -19.32 0.91
CA SER A 156 -8.30 -19.13 0.44
C SER A 156 -7.80 -17.73 0.82
N THR A 157 -6.68 -17.66 1.52
CA THR A 157 -6.08 -16.40 1.98
C THR A 157 -4.62 -16.35 1.54
N PRO A 158 -4.23 -15.39 0.68
CA PRO A 158 -2.83 -15.20 0.35
C PRO A 158 -2.08 -14.73 1.60
N LYS A 159 -0.85 -15.19 1.77
CA LYS A 159 0.03 -14.73 2.85
C LYS A 159 0.94 -13.57 2.42
N LYS A 160 1.00 -13.28 1.12
CA LYS A 160 1.78 -12.20 0.52
C LYS A 160 0.97 -11.49 -0.56
N GLY A 161 1.25 -10.20 -0.73
CA GLY A 161 0.79 -9.44 -1.88
C GLY A 161 1.65 -9.73 -3.11
N LEU A 162 1.16 -9.36 -4.28
CA LEU A 162 1.91 -9.46 -5.53
C LEU A 162 2.04 -8.09 -6.19
N LEU A 163 3.27 -7.58 -6.25
CA LEU A 163 3.61 -6.40 -7.04
C LEU A 163 3.74 -6.82 -8.51
N VAL A 164 2.86 -6.32 -9.37
CA VAL A 164 2.92 -6.52 -10.82
C VAL A 164 3.14 -5.17 -11.48
N ALA A 165 4.20 -5.03 -12.27
CA ALA A 165 4.60 -3.75 -12.89
C ALA A 165 3.43 -3.07 -13.62
N LYS A 166 2.71 -3.82 -14.48
CA LYS A 166 1.56 -3.31 -15.23
C LYS A 166 0.44 -2.78 -14.33
N ASN A 167 0.18 -3.44 -13.20
CA ASN A 167 -0.85 -3.00 -12.25
C ASN A 167 -0.43 -1.68 -11.58
N ALA A 168 0.83 -1.59 -11.14
CA ALA A 168 1.38 -0.37 -10.54
C ALA A 168 1.36 0.81 -11.52
N TYR A 169 1.79 0.61 -12.78
CA TYR A 169 1.78 1.66 -13.79
C TYR A 169 0.36 2.12 -14.13
N ASP A 170 -0.59 1.20 -14.31
CA ASP A 170 -1.99 1.56 -14.56
C ASP A 170 -2.61 2.31 -13.39
N ARG A 171 -2.33 1.88 -12.15
CA ARG A 171 -2.80 2.53 -10.95
C ARG A 171 -2.22 3.93 -10.80
N MET A 172 -0.93 4.11 -11.08
CA MET A 172 -0.26 5.40 -11.05
C MET A 172 -0.88 6.37 -12.06
N TRP A 173 -1.12 5.91 -13.29
CA TRP A 173 -1.84 6.68 -14.30
C TRP A 173 -3.26 7.01 -13.84
N THR A 174 -4.04 6.01 -13.43
CA THR A 174 -5.45 6.17 -13.08
C THR A 174 -5.68 7.05 -11.85
N ALA A 175 -4.78 7.04 -10.87
CA ALA A 175 -4.86 7.90 -9.70
C ALA A 175 -4.60 9.38 -10.02
N ASN A 176 -3.87 9.67 -11.11
CA ASN A 176 -3.46 11.03 -11.46
C ASN A 176 -4.08 11.55 -12.76
N LYS A 177 -4.78 10.71 -13.54
CA LYS A 177 -5.47 11.14 -14.76
C LYS A 177 -6.50 12.23 -14.42
N GLY A 178 -6.36 13.39 -15.03
CA GLY A 178 -7.23 14.55 -14.80
C GLY A 178 -6.73 15.55 -13.76
N ARG A 179 -5.61 15.31 -13.08
CA ARG A 179 -4.94 16.33 -12.27
C ARG A 179 -4.20 17.32 -13.16
N SER A 180 -4.55 18.60 -13.08
CA SER A 180 -3.93 19.67 -13.88
C SER A 180 -2.60 20.16 -13.31
N ASP A 181 -2.35 19.89 -12.02
CA ASP A 181 -1.13 20.32 -11.34
C ASP A 181 0.06 19.37 -11.54
N ILE A 182 -0.20 18.18 -12.08
CA ILE A 182 0.79 17.16 -12.40
C ILE A 182 1.03 17.10 -13.91
N SER A 183 2.29 17.13 -14.33
CA SER A 183 2.65 17.13 -15.75
C SER A 183 3.42 15.88 -16.21
N LYS A 184 4.01 15.14 -15.27
CA LYS A 184 4.82 13.95 -15.57
C LYS A 184 4.61 12.88 -14.51
N LEU A 185 4.51 11.63 -14.96
CA LEU A 185 4.51 10.44 -14.10
C LEU A 185 5.64 9.54 -14.58
N SER A 186 6.45 9.04 -13.66
CA SER A 186 7.48 8.04 -13.99
C SER A 186 7.69 7.10 -12.81
N CYS A 187 8.17 5.89 -13.12
CA CYS A 187 8.48 4.87 -12.14
C CYS A 187 9.86 4.26 -12.42
N GLU A 188 10.41 3.61 -11.41
CA GLU A 188 11.52 2.69 -11.61
C GLU A 188 11.10 1.54 -12.53
N GLU A 189 12.10 0.83 -13.05
CA GLU A 189 11.85 -0.42 -13.76
C GLU A 189 11.42 -1.48 -12.74
N LEU A 190 10.10 -1.70 -12.67
CA LEU A 190 9.49 -2.63 -11.72
C LEU A 190 9.64 -4.06 -12.24
N PRO A 191 9.80 -5.05 -11.34
CA PRO A 191 9.78 -6.44 -11.74
C PRO A 191 8.43 -6.81 -12.37
N ALA A 192 8.45 -7.70 -13.37
CA ALA A 192 7.22 -8.17 -14.02
C ALA A 192 6.19 -8.67 -13.00
N ALA A 193 6.65 -9.47 -12.03
CA ALA A 193 5.93 -9.82 -10.82
C ALA A 193 6.90 -10.06 -9.66
N LYS A 194 6.51 -9.68 -8.44
CA LYS A 194 7.27 -9.96 -7.21
C LYS A 194 6.33 -10.14 -6.02
N ALA A 195 6.48 -11.25 -5.30
CA ALA A 195 5.76 -11.44 -4.04
C ALA A 195 6.38 -10.57 -2.94
N VAL A 196 5.55 -9.84 -2.21
CA VAL A 196 5.95 -8.87 -1.20
C VAL A 196 5.06 -8.98 0.04
N GLU A 197 5.57 -8.53 1.19
CA GLU A 197 4.74 -8.42 2.38
C GLU A 197 3.67 -7.35 2.17
N GLU A 198 2.42 -7.67 2.51
CA GLU A 198 1.33 -6.70 2.40
C GLU A 198 1.56 -5.51 3.34
N GLU A 199 1.05 -4.33 2.96
CA GLU A 199 1.11 -3.07 3.71
C GLU A 199 2.52 -2.57 4.07
N THR A 200 3.54 -3.21 3.49
CA THR A 200 4.95 -2.91 3.71
C THR A 200 5.54 -2.23 2.47
N GLU A 201 6.45 -1.29 2.68
CA GLU A 201 7.18 -0.66 1.59
C GLU A 201 8.00 -1.70 0.81
N THR A 202 7.84 -1.71 -0.51
CA THR A 202 8.49 -2.69 -1.39
C THR A 202 9.93 -2.33 -1.74
N GLY A 203 10.39 -1.13 -1.38
CA GLY A 203 11.65 -0.53 -1.80
C GLY A 203 11.68 -0.14 -3.27
N GLN A 204 10.52 -0.07 -3.92
CA GLN A 204 10.33 0.40 -5.29
C GLN A 204 9.62 1.74 -5.28
N TYR A 205 9.94 2.58 -6.25
CA TYR A 205 9.46 3.95 -6.28
C TYR A 205 8.84 4.35 -7.62
N CYS A 206 7.84 5.24 -7.50
CA CYS A 206 7.37 6.08 -8.57
C CYS A 206 7.54 7.55 -8.18
N GLN A 207 7.27 8.45 -9.11
CA GLN A 207 7.24 9.86 -8.84
C GLN A 207 6.28 10.57 -9.80
N TYR A 208 5.89 11.77 -9.42
CA TYR A 208 5.26 12.70 -10.32
C TYR A 208 5.88 14.08 -10.20
N TRP A 209 5.89 14.84 -11.29
CA TRP A 209 6.23 16.26 -11.24
C TRP A 209 4.96 17.06 -10.94
N SER A 210 4.98 17.91 -9.93
CA SER A 210 3.90 18.86 -9.62
C SER A 210 4.42 20.29 -9.59
N ALA A 211 3.62 21.23 -10.08
CA ALA A 211 3.92 22.66 -10.03
C ALA A 211 4.08 23.21 -8.60
N TYR A 212 3.61 22.49 -7.59
CA TYR A 212 3.56 22.93 -6.20
C TYR A 212 4.54 22.21 -5.26
N ALA A 213 5.32 21.25 -5.76
CA ALA A 213 6.15 20.38 -4.91
C ALA A 213 7.56 20.91 -4.59
N GLY A 214 7.99 22.03 -5.18
CA GLY A 214 9.31 22.62 -4.96
C GLY A 214 9.32 23.71 -3.88
N ASP A 215 10.42 23.82 -3.14
CA ASP A 215 10.60 24.79 -2.04
C ASP A 215 10.59 26.27 -2.51
N ASP A 216 10.73 26.52 -3.82
CA ASP A 216 10.78 27.85 -4.42
C ASP A 216 9.57 28.17 -5.33
N GLY A 217 8.53 27.32 -5.31
CA GLY A 217 7.35 27.49 -6.15
C GLY A 217 7.59 27.23 -7.64
N LYS A 218 8.74 26.66 -8.03
CA LYS A 218 9.04 26.30 -9.44
C LYS A 218 8.64 24.87 -9.80
N GLY A 219 7.90 24.21 -8.93
CA GLY A 219 7.52 22.81 -9.07
C GLY A 219 8.69 21.85 -8.83
N GLY A 220 8.36 20.59 -8.63
CA GLY A 220 9.33 19.56 -8.24
C GLY A 220 8.77 18.17 -8.40
N TYR A 221 9.64 17.17 -8.27
CA TYR A 221 9.21 15.78 -8.23
C TYR A 221 8.84 15.38 -6.81
N VAL A 222 7.65 14.80 -6.66
CA VAL A 222 7.23 14.12 -5.45
C VAL A 222 7.55 12.64 -5.60
N LYS A 223 8.38 12.11 -4.70
CA LYS A 223 8.70 10.69 -4.65
C LYS A 223 7.58 9.91 -3.96
N LEU A 224 7.18 8.81 -4.58
CA LEU A 224 6.16 7.90 -4.08
C LEU A 224 6.76 6.52 -3.83
N GLY A 225 6.63 6.02 -2.60
CA GLY A 225 6.89 4.64 -2.25
C GLY A 225 5.71 3.76 -2.64
N ILE A 226 5.99 2.49 -2.90
CA ILE A 226 4.99 1.51 -3.32
C ILE A 226 4.73 0.51 -2.20
N LYS A 227 3.46 0.29 -1.85
CA LYS A 227 2.97 -0.82 -1.04
C LYS A 227 2.01 -1.68 -1.85
N VAL A 228 1.86 -2.93 -1.44
CA VAL A 228 0.84 -3.83 -1.99
C VAL A 228 -0.13 -4.19 -0.87
N ASN A 229 -1.42 -4.14 -1.17
CA ASN A 229 -2.48 -4.64 -0.31
C ASN A 229 -3.22 -5.79 -1.03
N ARG A 230 -4.19 -6.38 -0.34
CA ARG A 230 -4.96 -7.53 -0.85
C ARG A 230 -5.73 -7.25 -2.16
N HIS A 231 -5.98 -5.99 -2.47
CA HIS A 231 -6.81 -5.55 -3.60
C HIS A 231 -6.00 -4.91 -4.74
N ASN A 232 -4.88 -4.24 -4.44
CA ASN A 232 -4.10 -3.48 -5.43
C ASN A 232 -2.74 -3.03 -4.90
N VAL A 233 -2.07 -2.20 -5.70
CA VAL A 233 -0.92 -1.39 -5.36
C VAL A 233 -1.37 -0.02 -4.81
N ASP A 234 -0.71 0.45 -3.76
CA ASP A 234 -0.90 1.79 -3.19
C ASP A 234 0.40 2.59 -3.21
N PHE A 235 0.24 3.91 -3.29
CA PHE A 235 1.33 4.88 -3.32
C PHE A 235 1.27 5.80 -2.09
N PHE A 236 2.44 6.13 -1.55
CA PHE A 236 2.56 7.06 -0.44
C PHE A 236 3.76 7.99 -0.64
N GLU A 237 3.66 9.25 -0.23
CA GLU A 237 4.78 10.19 -0.35
C GLU A 237 5.93 9.80 0.58
N VAL A 238 7.15 9.81 0.04
CA VAL A 238 8.38 9.57 0.79
C VAL A 238 9.04 10.92 1.04
N ARG A 239 9.24 11.26 2.33
CA ARG A 239 9.90 12.50 2.77
C ARG A 239 11.36 12.27 3.12
#